data_AF-A0A2H0UUY0-F1
#
_entry.id   AF-A0A2H0UUY0-F1
#
_cell.length_a   1.000
_cell.length_b   1.000
_cell.length_c   1.000
_cell.angle_alpha   90.00
_cell.angle_beta   90.00
_cell.angle_gamma   90.00
#
_symmetry.space_group_name_H-M   'P 1'
#
loop_
_entity.id
_entity.type
_entity.pdbx_description
1 polymer ?
#
loop_
_entity_poly.entity_id
_entity_poly.type
_entity_poly.pdbx_seq_one_letter_code
_entity_poly.pdbx_strand_id
1 'polypeptide(L)'
;MSSPVQELSLEALLQEQGWTDEDLNALRTNPKKAAFFLKVVKGTHKVVSKLLEVIDCDKIPKIPDDYQIHSHVRHGQVIWNTGFFFLSRDQAVGEATTSLFYRSCIHNHVFSVNACVLDFLLEDTSRIPESWGDHDGTKILFWGTQYKETGYEKKILIRGIELKDGEWQEFHSLYKND
;
A
#
# COMPACT_ATOMS: atom_id res chain seq x y z
N MET A 1 8.07 -16.14 58.10
CA MET A 1 8.70 -17.07 57.15
C MET A 1 8.38 -16.55 55.76
N SER A 2 9.37 -15.96 55.07
CA SER A 2 9.16 -15.47 53.69
C SER A 2 9.29 -16.67 52.76
N SER A 3 8.27 -16.93 51.94
CA SER A 3 8.33 -17.98 50.92
C SER A 3 9.44 -17.65 49.92
N PRO A 4 10.29 -18.61 49.51
CA PRO A 4 11.28 -18.35 48.49
C PRO A 4 10.57 -18.13 47.16
N VAL A 5 10.84 -17.00 46.51
CA VAL A 5 10.46 -16.80 45.10
C VAL A 5 11.21 -17.85 44.31
N GLN A 6 10.51 -18.85 43.80
CA GLN A 6 11.08 -19.79 42.85
C GLN A 6 11.45 -19.00 41.60
N GLU A 7 12.75 -18.86 41.33
CA GLU A 7 13.23 -18.41 40.03
C GLU A 7 12.83 -19.47 39.00
N LEU A 8 11.75 -19.19 38.27
CA LEU A 8 11.38 -19.96 37.09
C LEU A 8 12.48 -19.79 36.05
N SER A 9 12.87 -20.89 35.40
CA SER A 9 13.79 -20.81 34.27
C SER A 9 13.15 -19.98 33.15
N LEU A 10 13.98 -19.30 32.35
CA LEU A 10 13.50 -18.57 31.18
C LEU A 10 12.67 -19.46 30.24
N GLU A 11 13.00 -20.75 30.17
CA GLU A 11 12.27 -21.73 29.37
C GLU A 11 10.86 -21.99 29.89
N ALA A 12 10.71 -22.15 31.21
CA ALA A 12 9.40 -22.32 31.83
C ALA A 12 8.53 -21.07 31.60
N LEU A 13 9.09 -19.87 31.74
CA LEU A 13 8.38 -18.62 31.46
C LEU A 13 7.96 -18.51 29.99
N LEU A 14 8.82 -18.89 29.05
CA LEU A 14 8.48 -18.86 27.62
C LEU A 14 7.39 -19.88 27.28
N GLN A 15 7.45 -21.08 27.86
CA GLN A 15 6.43 -22.11 27.68
C GLN A 15 5.07 -21.68 28.26
N GLU A 16 5.05 -21.00 29.40
CA GLU A 16 3.82 -20.38 29.95
C GLU A 16 3.19 -19.35 28.99
N GLN A 17 4.01 -18.70 28.16
CA GLN A 17 3.56 -17.77 27.11
C GLN A 17 3.25 -18.48 25.78
N GLY A 18 3.17 -19.81 25.78
CA GLY A 18 2.76 -20.63 24.63
C GLY A 18 3.90 -21.02 23.67
N TRP A 19 5.16 -20.81 24.05
CA TRP A 19 6.28 -21.30 23.24
C TRP A 19 6.38 -22.82 23.31
N THR A 20 6.52 -23.46 22.15
CA THR A 20 6.70 -24.91 22.09
C THR A 20 8.18 -25.30 22.20
N ASP A 21 8.44 -26.56 22.53
CA ASP A 21 9.81 -27.10 22.49
C ASP A 21 10.44 -26.99 21.09
N GLU A 22 9.62 -27.06 20.03
CA GLU A 22 10.06 -26.84 18.66
C GLU A 22 10.51 -25.39 18.43
N ASP A 23 9.80 -24.41 18.97
CA ASP A 23 10.19 -22.99 18.87
C ASP A 23 11.51 -22.73 19.60
N LEU A 24 11.64 -23.25 20.82
CA LEU A 24 12.86 -23.15 21.64
C LEU A 24 14.02 -23.85 20.94
N ASN A 25 13.79 -25.04 20.39
CA ASN A 25 14.82 -25.78 19.67
C ASN A 25 15.22 -25.06 18.37
N ALA A 26 14.27 -24.45 17.66
CA ALA A 26 14.55 -23.66 16.46
C ALA A 26 15.39 -22.41 16.75
N LEU A 27 15.24 -21.78 17.92
CA LEU A 27 16.13 -20.70 18.34
C LEU A 27 17.52 -21.23 18.72
N ARG A 28 17.59 -22.34 19.47
CA ARG A 28 18.87 -22.95 19.90
C ARG A 28 19.73 -23.41 18.72
N THR A 29 19.10 -24.02 17.72
CA THR A 29 19.80 -24.66 16.59
C THR A 29 20.07 -23.72 15.42
N ASN A 30 19.47 -22.52 15.41
CA ASN A 30 19.64 -21.55 14.33
C ASN A 30 20.09 -20.17 14.86
N PRO A 31 21.41 -19.92 14.93
CA PRO A 31 21.95 -18.65 15.41
C PRO A 31 21.45 -17.42 14.65
N LYS A 32 21.15 -17.55 13.35
CA LYS A 32 20.59 -16.46 12.54
C LYS A 32 19.16 -16.11 12.99
N LYS A 33 18.33 -17.13 13.25
CA LYS A 33 16.97 -16.97 13.75
C LYS A 33 16.97 -16.34 15.15
N ALA A 34 17.86 -16.78 16.04
CA ALA A 34 18.04 -16.19 17.36
C ALA A 34 18.46 -14.71 17.30
N ALA A 35 19.43 -14.37 16.44
CA ALA A 35 19.87 -12.99 16.25
C ALA A 35 18.75 -12.09 15.70
N PHE A 36 17.92 -12.61 14.78
CA PHE A 36 16.75 -11.89 14.26
C PHE A 36 15.69 -11.68 15.35
N PHE A 37 15.35 -12.73 16.11
CA PHE A 37 14.39 -12.62 17.21
C PHE A 37 14.83 -11.58 18.25
N LEU A 38 16.12 -11.55 18.62
CA LEU A 38 16.66 -10.54 19.52
C LEU A 38 16.48 -9.11 18.99
N LYS A 39 16.66 -8.91 17.68
CA LYS A 39 16.45 -7.60 17.04
C LYS A 39 14.99 -7.16 17.11
N VAL A 40 14.05 -8.10 16.99
CA VAL A 40 12.61 -7.85 17.17
C VAL A 40 12.28 -7.48 18.62
N VAL A 41 12.78 -8.25 19.61
CA VAL A 41 12.58 -7.95 21.04
C VAL A 41 13.16 -6.58 21.43
N LYS A 42 14.29 -6.20 20.84
CA LYS A 42 14.91 -4.87 21.03
C LYS A 42 14.18 -3.74 20.29
N GLY A 43 13.10 -4.02 19.55
CA GLY A 43 12.37 -3.03 18.76
C GLY A 43 13.12 -2.51 17.53
N THR A 44 14.28 -3.07 17.21
CA THR A 44 15.09 -2.63 16.06
C THR A 44 14.62 -3.22 14.73
N HIS A 45 13.79 -4.27 14.76
CA HIS A 45 13.18 -4.89 13.59
C HIS A 45 11.69 -5.11 13.88
N LYS A 46 10.83 -4.83 12.91
CA LYS A 46 9.39 -5.13 12.99
C LYS A 46 9.10 -6.44 12.28
N VAL A 47 8.34 -7.34 12.92
CA VAL A 47 7.75 -8.50 12.23
C VAL A 47 6.55 -7.98 11.48
N VAL A 48 6.68 -7.84 10.17
CA VAL A 48 5.54 -7.59 9.29
C VAL A 48 4.93 -8.96 8.99
N SER A 49 3.86 -9.31 9.69
CA SER A 49 3.05 -10.45 9.26
C SER A 49 2.55 -10.13 7.85
N LYS A 50 2.96 -10.89 6.84
CA LYS A 50 2.35 -10.84 5.51
C LYS A 50 0.93 -11.42 5.62
N LEU A 51 0.01 -10.66 6.19
CA LEU A 51 -1.38 -10.75 5.77
C LEU A 51 -1.37 -10.25 4.33
N LEU A 52 -1.59 -11.16 3.39
CA LEU A 52 -1.83 -10.78 2.00
C LEU A 52 -3.16 -10.02 2.01
N GLU A 53 -3.10 -8.70 2.06
CA GLU A 53 -4.28 -7.87 1.90
C GLU A 53 -4.76 -8.01 0.45
N VAL A 54 -6.03 -8.39 0.26
CA VAL A 54 -6.61 -8.61 -1.06
C VAL A 54 -7.56 -7.46 -1.36
N ILE A 55 -7.34 -6.81 -2.49
CA ILE A 55 -8.15 -5.70 -3.01
C ILE A 55 -9.08 -6.27 -4.07
N ASP A 56 -10.38 -6.02 -3.93
CA ASP A 56 -11.36 -6.36 -4.96
C ASP A 56 -11.51 -5.20 -5.94
N CYS A 57 -10.81 -5.30 -7.06
CA CYS A 57 -10.77 -4.31 -8.13
C CYS A 57 -12.02 -4.37 -9.03
N ASP A 58 -13.00 -5.24 -8.77
CA ASP A 58 -14.28 -5.27 -9.50
C ASP A 58 -15.40 -4.52 -8.76
N LYS A 59 -15.13 -4.07 -7.53
CA LYS A 59 -16.05 -3.19 -6.79
C LYS A 59 -16.22 -1.85 -7.48
N ILE A 60 -17.31 -1.17 -7.13
CA ILE A 60 -17.51 0.22 -7.53
C ILE A 60 -16.62 1.08 -6.60
N PRO A 61 -15.62 1.79 -7.12
CA PRO A 61 -14.82 2.70 -6.31
C PRO A 61 -15.64 3.91 -5.87
N LYS A 62 -15.15 4.66 -4.88
CA LYS A 62 -15.76 5.92 -4.43
C LYS A 62 -15.88 6.88 -5.60
N ILE A 63 -17.10 7.38 -5.82
CA ILE A 63 -17.44 8.31 -6.90
C ILE A 63 -17.42 9.73 -6.31
N PRO A 64 -16.66 10.67 -6.90
CA PRO A 64 -16.70 12.08 -6.51
C PRO A 64 -18.07 12.71 -6.78
N ASP A 65 -18.44 13.72 -5.99
CA ASP A 65 -19.71 14.43 -6.14
C ASP A 65 -19.87 15.01 -7.54
N ASP A 66 -21.07 14.92 -8.12
CA ASP A 66 -21.41 15.35 -9.48
C ASP A 66 -20.71 14.57 -10.63
N TYR A 67 -19.93 13.53 -10.33
CA TYR A 67 -19.31 12.66 -11.33
C TYR A 67 -20.01 11.30 -11.46
N GLN A 68 -19.79 10.65 -12.60
CA GLN A 68 -20.17 9.26 -12.84
C GLN A 68 -18.98 8.49 -13.41
N ILE A 69 -18.92 7.18 -13.15
CA ILE A 69 -17.88 6.33 -13.74
C ILE A 69 -18.07 6.29 -15.26
N HIS A 70 -17.06 6.78 -15.98
CA HIS A 70 -17.00 6.71 -17.43
C HIS A 70 -16.35 5.43 -17.92
N SER A 71 -15.24 5.04 -17.28
CA SER A 71 -14.51 3.81 -17.58
C SER A 71 -13.88 3.27 -16.31
N HIS A 72 -13.85 1.96 -16.18
CA HIS A 72 -13.29 1.28 -15.02
C HIS A 72 -12.67 -0.06 -15.45
N VAL A 73 -11.36 -0.17 -15.28
CA VAL A 73 -10.60 -1.38 -15.59
C VAL A 73 -10.74 -2.34 -14.42
N ARG A 74 -11.44 -3.44 -14.68
CA ARG A 74 -11.70 -4.55 -13.76
C ARG A 74 -10.54 -5.54 -13.82
N HIS A 75 -10.01 -5.92 -12.66
CA HIS A 75 -8.89 -6.86 -12.54
C HIS A 75 -9.18 -8.00 -11.55
N GLY A 76 -10.43 -8.18 -11.13
CA GLY A 76 -10.79 -9.15 -10.10
C GLY A 76 -10.12 -8.84 -8.76
N GLN A 77 -9.63 -9.88 -8.11
CA GLN A 77 -8.93 -9.76 -6.83
C GLN A 77 -7.43 -9.60 -7.04
N VAL A 78 -6.87 -8.52 -6.52
CA VAL A 78 -5.44 -8.20 -6.57
C VAL A 78 -4.85 -8.33 -5.17
N ILE A 79 -3.74 -9.05 -5.05
CA ILE A 79 -2.97 -9.10 -3.80
C ILE A 79 -2.18 -7.79 -3.70
N TRP A 80 -2.42 -7.03 -2.64
CA TRP A 80 -1.64 -5.85 -2.31
C TRP A 80 -0.18 -6.24 -2.03
N ASN A 81 0.72 -5.69 -2.82
CA ASN A 81 2.16 -5.77 -2.61
C ASN A 81 2.80 -4.54 -3.23
N THR A 82 3.62 -3.87 -2.42
CA THR A 82 4.32 -2.62 -2.75
C THR A 82 5.22 -2.74 -3.99
N GLY A 83 5.65 -3.95 -4.34
CA GLY A 83 6.52 -4.22 -5.50
C GLY A 83 5.82 -4.33 -6.86
N PHE A 84 4.48 -4.45 -6.93
CA PHE A 84 3.78 -4.54 -8.23
C PHE A 84 3.44 -3.17 -8.83
N PHE A 85 3.35 -2.16 -7.97
CA PHE A 85 3.03 -0.80 -8.36
C PHE A 85 4.32 -0.06 -8.70
N PHE A 86 4.91 -0.42 -9.83
CA PHE A 86 5.90 0.44 -10.46
C PHE A 86 5.17 1.68 -10.96
N LEU A 87 5.22 2.76 -10.18
CA LEU A 87 5.05 4.10 -10.73
C LEU A 87 6.00 4.19 -11.92
N SER A 88 5.48 4.58 -13.09
CA SER A 88 6.38 4.86 -14.20
C SER A 88 7.45 5.83 -13.71
N ARG A 89 8.70 5.69 -14.15
CA ARG A 89 9.83 6.53 -13.72
C ARG A 89 9.48 8.01 -13.71
N ASP A 90 8.66 8.44 -14.66
CA ASP A 90 8.29 9.84 -14.88
C ASP A 90 7.19 10.32 -13.90
N GLN A 91 6.43 9.42 -13.27
CA GLN A 91 5.58 9.74 -12.10
C GLN A 91 6.40 9.91 -10.83
N ALA A 92 7.48 9.13 -10.66
CA ALA A 92 8.34 9.22 -9.48
C ALA A 92 9.18 10.51 -9.43
N VAL A 93 9.47 11.11 -10.59
CA VAL A 93 10.33 12.30 -10.69
C VAL A 93 9.53 13.62 -10.61
N GLY A 94 8.21 13.56 -10.43
CA GLY A 94 7.37 14.76 -10.28
C GLY A 94 7.28 15.64 -11.53
N GLU A 95 7.78 15.19 -12.68
CA GLU A 95 7.56 15.90 -13.93
C GLU A 95 6.08 15.81 -14.30
N ALA A 96 5.49 16.97 -14.61
CA ALA A 96 4.12 17.08 -15.10
C ALA A 96 3.98 16.21 -16.35
N THR A 97 3.52 14.98 -16.14
CA THR A 97 3.51 13.96 -17.18
C THR A 97 2.43 14.35 -18.17
N THR A 98 2.88 14.77 -19.34
CA THR A 98 2.03 15.23 -20.43
C THR A 98 1.11 14.11 -20.90
N SER A 99 -0.06 14.48 -21.41
CA SER A 99 -1.09 13.59 -21.96
C SER A 99 -0.58 12.53 -22.95
N LEU A 100 0.54 12.81 -23.63
CA LEU A 100 1.21 11.93 -24.59
C LEU A 100 1.97 10.77 -23.95
N PHE A 101 2.61 10.99 -22.78
CA PHE A 101 3.33 9.94 -22.07
C PHE A 101 2.37 8.83 -21.62
N TYR A 102 1.20 9.21 -21.11
CA TYR A 102 0.17 8.30 -20.64
C TYR A 102 -0.53 7.52 -21.75
N ARG A 103 -0.75 8.10 -22.94
CA ARG A 103 -1.21 7.33 -24.11
C ARG A 103 -0.27 6.17 -24.41
N SER A 104 1.04 6.36 -24.21
CA SER A 104 2.03 5.28 -24.37
C SER A 104 1.99 4.25 -23.23
N CYS A 105 1.81 4.67 -21.96
CA CYS A 105 1.72 3.75 -20.83
C CYS A 105 0.46 2.87 -20.88
N ILE A 106 -0.67 3.44 -21.30
CA ILE A 106 -1.93 2.71 -21.53
C ILE A 106 -1.78 1.73 -22.70
N HIS A 107 -1.10 2.13 -23.80
CA HIS A 107 -0.82 1.23 -24.93
C HIS A 107 0.17 0.11 -24.58
N ASN A 108 1.11 0.39 -23.68
CA ASN A 108 2.20 -0.53 -23.31
C ASN A 108 1.86 -1.43 -22.10
N HIS A 109 0.57 -1.55 -21.72
CA HIS A 109 0.13 -2.43 -20.64
C HIS A 109 0.83 -2.19 -19.29
N VAL A 110 1.24 -0.95 -19.00
CA VAL A 110 1.63 -0.59 -17.63
C VAL A 110 0.37 -0.74 -16.78
N PHE A 111 0.43 -1.60 -15.76
CA PHE A 111 -0.69 -1.99 -14.90
C PHE A 111 -1.49 -0.75 -14.48
N SER A 112 -2.61 -0.48 -15.16
CA SER A 112 -3.38 0.74 -14.95
C SER A 112 -4.26 0.54 -13.74
N VAL A 113 -3.69 0.89 -12.58
CA VAL A 113 -4.33 0.74 -11.29
C VAL A 113 -5.63 1.52 -11.25
N ASN A 114 -6.72 0.87 -10.84
CA ASN A 114 -8.03 1.50 -10.73
C ASN A 114 -8.23 2.16 -9.36
N ALA A 115 -9.32 2.93 -9.23
CA ALA A 115 -9.59 3.69 -8.02
C ALA A 115 -9.94 2.82 -6.78
N CYS A 116 -10.17 1.51 -6.92
CA CYS A 116 -10.36 0.64 -5.75
C CYS A 116 -9.07 0.48 -4.94
N VAL A 117 -7.91 0.50 -5.60
CA VAL A 117 -6.61 0.49 -4.91
C VAL A 117 -6.37 1.83 -4.21
N LEU A 118 -6.77 2.94 -4.84
CA LEU A 118 -6.74 4.25 -4.19
C LEU A 118 -7.59 4.25 -2.92
N ASP A 119 -8.82 3.78 -2.99
CA ASP A 119 -9.72 3.72 -1.83
C ASP A 119 -9.11 2.87 -0.71
N PHE A 120 -8.53 1.71 -1.05
CA PHE A 120 -7.81 0.85 -0.10
C PHE A 120 -6.61 1.53 0.56
N LEU A 121 -5.86 2.37 -0.16
CA LEU A 121 -4.72 3.11 0.38
C LEU A 121 -5.15 4.30 1.25
N LEU A 122 -6.25 4.96 0.90
CA LEU A 122 -6.79 6.07 1.68
C LEU A 122 -7.45 5.62 2.99
N GLU A 123 -7.88 4.35 3.08
CA GLU A 123 -8.35 3.76 4.35
C GLU A 123 -7.26 3.65 5.42
N ASP A 124 -6.00 3.42 5.00
CA ASP A 124 -4.84 3.40 5.88
C ASP A 124 -3.59 3.81 5.09
N THR A 125 -3.21 5.07 5.23
CA THR A 125 -2.08 5.65 4.50
C THR A 125 -0.73 5.05 4.91
N SER A 126 -0.66 4.30 6.03
CA SER A 126 0.56 3.57 6.42
C SER A 126 0.90 2.42 5.47
N ARG A 127 -0.05 2.00 4.63
CA ARG A 127 0.15 1.03 3.54
C ARG A 127 1.00 1.60 2.40
N ILE A 128 1.03 2.93 2.26
CA ILE A 128 1.77 3.61 1.21
C ILE A 128 3.25 3.58 1.56
N PRO A 129 4.12 3.01 0.70
CA PRO A 129 5.55 3.00 0.96
C PRO A 129 6.10 4.42 1.07
N GLU A 130 6.99 4.64 2.03
CA GLU A 130 7.74 5.91 2.14
C GLU A 130 8.47 6.24 0.82
N SER A 131 8.96 5.21 0.12
CA SER A 131 9.62 5.34 -1.18
C SER A 131 8.72 5.80 -2.34
N TRP A 132 7.41 5.97 -2.11
CA TRP A 132 6.52 6.57 -3.12
C TRP A 132 6.53 8.09 -3.07
N GLY A 133 6.97 8.69 -1.97
CA GLY A 133 6.94 10.13 -1.73
C GLY A 133 8.34 10.65 -1.44
N ASP A 134 9.10 10.93 -2.50
CA ASP A 134 10.47 11.42 -2.36
C ASP A 134 10.51 12.88 -1.86
N HIS A 135 9.46 13.65 -2.17
CA HIS A 135 9.32 15.06 -1.77
C HIS A 135 7.85 15.49 -1.72
N ASP A 136 7.60 16.55 -0.95
CA ASP A 136 6.29 17.18 -0.89
C ASP A 136 5.85 17.67 -2.28
N GLY A 137 4.61 17.38 -2.65
CA GLY A 137 4.04 17.58 -3.99
C GLY A 137 4.10 16.35 -4.90
N THR A 138 4.65 15.21 -4.45
CA THR A 138 4.66 13.97 -5.25
C THR A 138 3.23 13.48 -5.51
N LYS A 139 2.90 13.18 -6.78
CA LYS A 139 1.54 12.84 -7.23
C LYS A 139 1.47 11.48 -7.92
N ILE A 140 0.48 10.68 -7.53
CA ILE A 140 0.22 9.35 -8.08
C ILE A 140 -1.22 9.27 -8.57
N LEU A 141 -1.39 8.93 -9.85
CA LEU A 141 -2.71 8.87 -10.51
C LEU A 141 -3.15 7.43 -10.75
N PHE A 142 -4.43 7.14 -10.49
CA PHE A 142 -5.05 5.82 -10.65
C PHE A 142 -5.91 5.77 -11.91
N TRP A 143 -5.25 5.71 -13.07
CA TRP A 143 -5.86 5.81 -14.41
C TRP A 143 -6.81 4.67 -14.79
N GLY A 144 -6.81 3.57 -14.04
CA GLY A 144 -7.75 2.46 -14.25
C GLY A 144 -9.19 2.83 -13.91
N THR A 145 -9.47 4.03 -13.41
CA THR A 145 -10.84 4.56 -13.33
C THR A 145 -10.91 5.99 -13.81
N GLN A 146 -11.84 6.25 -14.72
CA GLN A 146 -12.12 7.55 -15.28
C GLN A 146 -13.53 7.97 -14.92
N TYR A 147 -13.68 9.21 -14.49
CA TYR A 147 -14.96 9.78 -14.10
C TYR A 147 -15.35 10.87 -15.10
N LYS A 148 -16.63 11.03 -15.39
CA LYS A 148 -17.15 12.10 -16.25
C LYS A 148 -18.11 12.96 -15.44
N GLU A 149 -17.95 14.28 -15.57
CA GLU A 149 -18.83 15.24 -14.91
C GLU A 149 -20.25 15.13 -15.50
N THR A 150 -21.25 15.06 -14.63
CA THR A 150 -22.65 14.95 -15.05
C THR A 150 -23.04 16.21 -15.82
N GLY A 151 -23.54 16.04 -17.06
CA GLY A 151 -23.96 17.18 -17.90
C GLY A 151 -22.86 17.84 -18.73
N TYR A 152 -21.60 17.40 -18.66
CA TYR A 152 -20.52 17.92 -19.51
C TYR A 152 -19.90 16.80 -20.37
N GLU A 153 -19.67 17.08 -21.66
CA GLU A 153 -19.25 16.02 -22.59
C GLU A 153 -17.75 15.65 -22.54
N LYS A 154 -16.87 16.59 -22.15
CA LYS A 154 -15.42 16.48 -22.44
C LYS A 154 -14.46 16.55 -21.24
N LYS A 155 -14.97 16.59 -20.01
CA LYS A 155 -14.13 16.61 -18.82
C LYS A 155 -14.07 15.23 -18.19
N ILE A 156 -12.89 14.63 -18.24
CA ILE A 156 -12.59 13.40 -17.50
C ILE A 156 -11.87 13.78 -16.21
N LEU A 157 -12.31 13.21 -15.09
CA LEU A 157 -11.63 13.33 -13.82
C LEU A 157 -10.93 12.01 -13.51
N ILE A 158 -9.70 12.10 -13.02
CA ILE A 158 -8.88 11.00 -12.53
C ILE A 158 -8.60 11.27 -11.05
N ARG A 159 -8.74 10.24 -10.22
CA ARG A 159 -8.42 10.33 -8.79
C ARG A 159 -6.96 9.91 -8.55
N GLY A 160 -6.34 10.51 -7.53
CA GLY A 160 -4.95 10.26 -7.16
C GLY A 160 -4.66 10.52 -5.69
N ILE A 161 -3.43 10.25 -5.28
CA ILE A 161 -2.85 10.71 -4.01
C ILE A 161 -1.70 11.68 -4.23
N GLU A 162 -1.62 12.69 -3.39
CA GLU A 162 -0.54 13.68 -3.33
C GLU A 162 0.10 13.62 -1.94
N LEU A 163 1.43 13.61 -1.87
CA LEU A 163 2.13 13.85 -0.61
C LEU A 163 2.12 15.37 -0.38
N LYS A 164 1.46 15.84 0.66
CA LYS A 164 1.37 17.26 1.00
C LYS A 164 1.53 17.48 2.49
N ASP A 165 2.39 18.41 2.87
CA ASP A 165 2.78 18.68 4.25
C ASP A 165 3.22 17.41 5.01
N GLY A 166 3.83 16.46 4.29
CA GLY A 166 4.27 15.17 4.84
C GLY A 166 3.17 14.11 5.01
N GLU A 167 1.95 14.37 4.53
CA GLU A 167 0.81 13.46 4.61
C GLU A 167 0.27 13.11 3.21
N TRP A 168 -0.12 11.85 3.00
CA TRP A 168 -0.79 11.45 1.77
C TRP A 168 -2.26 11.86 1.79
N GLN A 169 -2.68 12.63 0.78
CA GLN A 169 -4.03 13.16 0.66
C GLN A 169 -4.62 12.83 -0.72
N GLU A 170 -5.94 12.62 -0.78
CA GLU A 170 -6.63 12.46 -2.07
C GLU A 170 -6.56 13.76 -2.89
N PHE A 171 -6.28 13.66 -4.18
CA PHE A 171 -6.41 14.77 -5.13
C PHE A 171 -7.09 14.33 -6.42
N HIS A 172 -7.64 15.29 -7.16
CA HIS A 172 -8.30 15.05 -8.44
C HIS A 172 -7.58 15.80 -9.57
N SER A 173 -7.40 15.12 -10.70
CA SER A 173 -6.83 15.71 -11.91
C SER A 173 -7.87 15.74 -13.02
N LEU A 174 -8.08 16.91 -13.63
CA LEU A 174 -8.97 17.08 -14.76
C LEU A 174 -8.19 16.90 -16.06
N TYR A 175 -8.68 15.99 -16.89
CA TYR A 175 -8.19 15.74 -18.23
C TYR A 175 -9.23 16.19 -19.25
N LYS A 176 -8.83 17.07 -20.16
CA LYS A 176 -9.60 17.39 -21.37
C LYS A 176 -9.09 16.52 -22.51
N ASN A 177 -9.98 15.76 -23.12
CA ASN A 177 -9.68 15.06 -24.36
C ASN A 177 -9.87 16.08 -25.49
N ASP A 178 -8.76 16.64 -25.98
CA ASP A 178 -8.74 17.48 -27.20
C ASP A 178 -8.93 16.60 -28.45
#